data_AF-A0AAD8M5T1-F1
#
_entry.id   AF-A0AAD8M5T1-F1
#
_cell.length_a   1.000
_cell.length_b   1.000
_cell.length_c   1.000
_cell.angle_alpha   90.00
_cell.angle_beta   90.00
_cell.angle_gamma   90.00
#
_symmetry.space_group_name_H-M   'P 1'
#
loop_
_entity.id
_entity.type
_entity.pdbx_description
1 polymer ?
#
loop_
_entity_poly.entity_id
_entity_poly.type
_entity_poly.pdbx_seq_one_letter_code
_entity_poly.pdbx_strand_id
1 'polypeptide(L)'
;MRIEPNVPPVTIDGKPVSFKDWVLSLGDGLAPTYALDEDIEPSWVEIPKEVRVDYSGDPVKAIVDEIYPDLQHNHGDAEYLRRRAILTPLNEYVEKINREVLSRLPGNTKIYKRCDSICKGSATSAADETLYPSEYLNTLKFSGNAKP
;
A
#
# COMPACT_ATOMS: atom_id res chain seq x y z
N MET A 1 -13.23 -2.23 -2.29
CA MET A 1 -12.60 -3.50 -1.87
C MET A 1 -13.71 -4.43 -1.45
N ARG A 2 -13.85 -5.61 -2.07
CA ARG A 2 -14.86 -6.61 -1.73
C ARG A 2 -14.16 -7.74 -0.97
N ILE A 3 -14.72 -8.15 0.17
CA ILE A 3 -14.23 -9.32 0.90
C ILE A 3 -14.74 -10.54 0.13
N GLU A 4 -13.82 -11.43 -0.24
CA GLU A 4 -14.15 -12.68 -0.92
C GLU A 4 -14.96 -13.61 0.01
N PRO A 5 -15.86 -14.44 -0.53
CA PRO A 5 -16.75 -15.27 0.29
C PRO A 5 -16.03 -16.39 1.07
N ASN A 6 -14.80 -16.74 0.69
CA ASN A 6 -14.05 -17.86 1.27
C ASN A 6 -12.88 -17.40 2.17
N VAL A 7 -13.01 -16.26 2.85
CA VAL A 7 -12.01 -15.85 3.85
C VAL A 7 -12.18 -16.74 5.10
N PRO A 8 -11.09 -17.39 5.57
CA PRO A 8 -11.14 -18.18 6.81
C PRO A 8 -11.65 -17.37 8.01
N PRO A 9 -12.30 -18.01 8.99
CA PRO A 9 -12.70 -17.33 10.22
C PRO A 9 -11.47 -16.87 11.02
N VAL A 10 -11.67 -15.83 11.83
CA VAL A 10 -10.70 -15.31 12.80
C VAL A 10 -11.07 -15.73 14.21
N THR A 11 -10.10 -15.80 15.12
CA THR A 11 -10.36 -16.13 16.52
C THR A 11 -10.47 -14.87 17.38
N ILE A 12 -11.62 -14.69 18.03
CA ILE A 12 -11.88 -13.61 19.01
C ILE A 12 -12.27 -14.25 20.33
N ASP A 13 -11.55 -13.95 21.42
CA ASP A 13 -11.78 -14.52 22.76
C ASP A 13 -11.92 -16.05 22.77
N GLY A 14 -11.11 -16.74 21.93
CA GLY A 14 -11.13 -18.20 21.79
C GLY A 14 -12.29 -18.76 20.98
N LYS A 15 -13.12 -17.92 20.34
CA LYS A 15 -14.24 -18.34 19.49
C LYS A 15 -13.99 -17.98 18.02
N PRO A 16 -14.30 -18.89 17.08
CA PRO A 16 -14.22 -18.57 15.66
C PRO A 16 -15.36 -17.62 15.26
N VAL A 17 -15.02 -16.52 14.60
CA VAL A 17 -15.93 -15.51 14.06
C VAL A 17 -15.60 -15.31 12.58
N SER A 18 -16.60 -15.06 11.73
CA SER A 18 -16.29 -14.76 10.32
C SER A 18 -15.51 -13.45 10.22
N PHE A 19 -14.51 -13.39 9.32
CA PHE A 19 -13.73 -12.16 9.12
C PHE A 19 -14.61 -10.95 8.79
N LYS A 20 -15.66 -11.16 7.99
CA LYS A 20 -16.63 -10.11 7.64
C LYS A 20 -17.34 -9.57 8.88
N ASP A 21 -17.84 -10.45 9.74
CA ASP A 21 -18.60 -10.02 10.92
C ASP A 21 -17.70 -9.33 11.94
N TRP A 22 -16.44 -9.75 12.05
CA TRP A 22 -15.43 -9.05 12.85
C TRP A 22 -15.12 -7.64 12.30
N VAL A 23 -14.92 -7.49 10.99
CA VAL A 23 -14.69 -6.15 10.40
C VAL A 23 -15.91 -5.24 10.58
N LEU A 24 -17.12 -5.78 10.48
CA LEU A 24 -18.35 -5.02 10.74
C LEU A 24 -18.47 -4.60 12.21
N SER A 25 -18.18 -5.50 13.15
CA SER A 25 -18.25 -5.17 14.58
C SER A 25 -17.24 -4.09 14.99
N LEU A 26 -16.08 -4.02 14.33
CA LEU A 26 -15.13 -2.92 14.48
C LEU A 26 -15.75 -1.59 14.02
N GLY A 27 -16.41 -1.56 12.87
CA GLY A 27 -17.06 -0.36 12.32
C GLY A 27 -18.26 0.11 13.15
N ASP A 28 -18.99 -0.83 13.74
CA ASP A 28 -20.16 -0.56 14.60
C ASP A 28 -19.76 -0.23 16.06
N GLY A 29 -18.47 -0.35 16.42
CA GLY A 29 -18.00 -0.13 17.79
C GLY A 29 -18.42 -1.23 18.78
N LEU A 30 -18.74 -2.43 18.28
CA LEU A 30 -19.18 -3.59 19.07
C LEU A 30 -18.06 -4.60 19.34
N ALA A 31 -16.91 -4.43 18.69
CA ALA A 31 -15.75 -5.28 18.93
C ALA A 31 -15.27 -5.16 20.40
N PRO A 32 -14.80 -6.25 21.02
CA PRO A 32 -14.19 -6.18 22.35
C PRO A 32 -13.04 -5.18 22.37
N THR A 33 -13.07 -4.28 23.35
CA THR A 33 -11.99 -3.33 23.60
C THR A 33 -11.30 -3.60 24.93
N TYR A 34 -10.04 -3.20 25.00
CA TYR A 34 -9.18 -3.38 26.16
C TYR A 34 -8.52 -2.05 26.51
N ALA A 35 -8.27 -1.82 27.80
CA ALA A 35 -7.46 -0.70 28.26
C ALA A 35 -5.99 -1.15 28.27
N LEU A 36 -5.09 -0.33 27.73
CA LEU A 36 -3.65 -0.54 27.86
C LEU A 36 -3.09 0.40 28.92
N ASP A 37 -2.20 -0.12 29.77
CA ASP A 37 -1.47 0.65 30.78
C ASP A 37 -2.35 1.58 31.64
N GLU A 38 -2.21 2.90 31.45
CA GLU A 38 -2.86 3.97 32.22
C GLU A 38 -4.19 4.44 31.59
N ASP A 39 -4.69 3.76 30.56
CA ASP A 39 -5.95 4.15 29.92
C ASP A 39 -7.12 4.09 30.91
N ILE A 40 -7.86 5.20 31.00
CA ILE A 40 -9.05 5.32 31.87
C ILE A 40 -10.20 4.46 31.34
N GLU A 41 -10.29 4.32 30.01
CA GLU A 41 -11.34 3.56 29.32
C GLU A 41 -10.77 2.65 28.24
N PRO A 42 -11.39 1.49 28.00
CA PRO A 42 -10.91 0.53 27.01
C PRO A 42 -11.14 1.04 25.58
N SER A 43 -10.04 1.34 24.88
CA SER A 43 -10.06 1.91 23.52
C SER A 43 -9.24 1.13 22.50
N TRP A 44 -8.57 0.05 22.91
CA TRP A 44 -7.74 -0.78 22.05
C TRP A 44 -8.47 -2.03 21.60
N VAL A 45 -8.27 -2.43 20.35
CA VAL A 45 -8.77 -3.69 19.81
C VAL A 45 -7.60 -4.64 19.58
N GLU A 46 -7.78 -5.92 19.91
CA GLU A 46 -6.80 -6.94 19.56
C GLU A 46 -7.00 -7.37 18.10
N ILE A 47 -5.92 -7.33 17.31
CA ILE A 47 -5.92 -7.85 15.95
C ILE A 47 -5.74 -9.37 16.00
N PRO A 48 -6.66 -10.17 15.43
CA PRO A 48 -6.55 -11.62 15.42
C PRO A 48 -5.26 -12.10 14.79
N LYS A 49 -4.69 -13.17 15.33
CA LYS A 49 -3.41 -13.73 14.86
C LYS A 49 -3.49 -14.20 13.40
N GLU A 50 -4.66 -14.65 12.96
CA GLU A 50 -4.88 -15.12 11.59
C GLU A 50 -4.76 -14.01 10.53
N VAL A 51 -4.89 -12.75 10.93
CA VAL A 51 -4.80 -11.58 10.03
C VAL A 51 -3.61 -10.68 10.35
N ARG A 52 -2.73 -11.14 11.25
CA ARG A 52 -1.51 -10.45 11.64
C ARG A 52 -0.31 -11.20 11.11
N VAL A 53 0.65 -10.47 10.57
CA VAL A 53 1.97 -11.01 10.24
C VAL A 53 2.84 -10.89 11.49
N ASP A 54 3.23 -12.03 12.06
CA ASP A 54 4.24 -12.06 13.12
C ASP A 54 5.63 -11.92 12.47
N TYR A 55 6.43 -10.96 12.95
CA TYR A 55 7.74 -10.68 12.37
C TYR A 55 8.76 -10.32 13.44
N SER A 56 10.03 -10.53 13.10
CA SER A 56 11.18 -10.02 13.84
C SER A 56 12.05 -9.20 12.90
N GLY A 57 12.47 -8.01 13.31
CA GLY A 57 13.29 -7.12 12.49
C GLY A 57 12.45 -6.12 11.71
N ASP A 58 12.67 -6.01 10.39
CA ASP A 58 12.07 -4.96 9.57
C ASP A 58 10.62 -5.31 9.13
N PRO A 59 9.61 -4.55 9.59
CA PRO A 59 8.21 -4.81 9.23
C PRO A 59 7.93 -4.66 7.73
N VAL A 60 8.65 -3.78 7.03
CA VAL A 60 8.46 -3.55 5.59
C VAL A 60 8.91 -4.78 4.81
N LYS A 61 10.04 -5.38 5.20
CA LYS A 61 10.50 -6.62 4.58
C LYS A 61 9.53 -7.76 4.85
N ALA A 62 9.13 -7.92 6.10
CA ALA A 62 8.22 -8.99 6.51
C ALA A 62 6.90 -8.98 5.72
N ILE A 63 6.27 -7.81 5.56
CA ILE A 63 5.00 -7.74 4.79
C ILE A 63 5.21 -7.98 3.30
N VAL A 64 6.36 -7.57 2.73
CA VAL A 64 6.69 -7.85 1.33
C VAL A 64 6.97 -9.34 1.12
N ASP A 65 7.69 -9.99 2.03
CA ASP A 65 7.93 -11.44 2.00
C ASP A 65 6.62 -12.24 2.13
N GLU A 66 5.72 -11.84 3.03
CA GLU A 66 4.43 -12.50 3.22
C GLU A 66 3.53 -12.40 1.97
N ILE A 67 3.41 -11.20 1.40
CA ILE A 67 2.50 -10.96 0.28
C ILE A 67 3.11 -11.42 -1.05
N TYR A 68 4.42 -11.27 -1.24
CA TYR A 68 5.13 -11.62 -2.46
C TYR A 68 6.21 -12.70 -2.25
N PRO A 69 5.81 -13.95 -1.92
CA PRO A 69 6.76 -15.06 -1.78
C PRO A 69 7.49 -15.35 -3.10
N ASP A 70 8.81 -15.45 -3.04
CA ASP A 70 9.69 -15.70 -4.20
C ASP A 70 9.50 -14.70 -5.35
N LEU A 71 9.30 -13.41 -5.03
CA LEU A 71 9.09 -12.34 -6.02
C LEU A 71 10.13 -12.36 -7.16
N GLN A 72 11.39 -12.67 -6.87
CA GLN A 72 12.45 -12.75 -7.88
C GLN A 72 12.16 -13.76 -8.99
N HIS A 73 11.53 -14.89 -8.66
CA HIS A 73 11.20 -15.94 -9.63
C HIS A 73 9.84 -15.69 -10.29
N ASN A 74 8.89 -15.09 -9.55
CA ASN A 74 7.51 -14.93 -9.99
C ASN A 74 7.19 -13.56 -10.62
N HIS A 75 8.15 -12.64 -10.70
CA HIS A 75 7.94 -11.28 -11.24
C HIS A 75 7.39 -11.25 -12.69
N GLY A 76 7.62 -12.29 -13.48
CA GLY A 76 7.11 -12.41 -14.85
C GLY A 76 5.71 -13.03 -14.95
N ASP A 77 5.17 -13.56 -13.85
CA ASP A 77 3.85 -14.20 -13.81
C ASP A 77 2.76 -13.15 -13.53
N ALA A 78 1.96 -12.86 -14.56
CA ALA A 78 0.87 -11.91 -14.48
C ALA A 78 -0.24 -12.33 -13.51
N GLU A 79 -0.54 -13.63 -13.40
CA GLU A 79 -1.57 -14.14 -12.50
C GLU A 79 -1.11 -14.08 -11.04
N TYR A 80 0.18 -14.37 -10.80
CA TYR A 80 0.81 -14.19 -9.50
C TYR A 80 0.70 -12.73 -9.02
N LEU A 81 1.08 -11.76 -9.86
CA LEU A 81 1.05 -10.34 -9.50
C LEU A 81 -0.37 -9.80 -9.37
N ARG A 82 -1.31 -10.21 -10.24
CA ARG A 82 -2.69 -9.70 -10.24
C ARG A 82 -3.42 -9.94 -8.92
N ARG A 83 -3.10 -11.02 -8.21
CA ARG A 83 -3.79 -11.43 -6.97
C ARG A 83 -3.21 -10.77 -5.71
N ARG A 84 -2.22 -9.88 -5.85
CA ARG A 84 -1.43 -9.36 -4.73
C ARG A 84 -1.37 -7.85 -4.77
N ALA A 85 -1.54 -7.24 -3.60
CA ALA A 85 -1.39 -5.81 -3.40
C ALA A 85 -1.07 -5.55 -1.93
N ILE A 86 -0.24 -4.55 -1.67
CA ILE A 86 0.00 -4.03 -0.33
C ILE A 86 -0.63 -2.64 -0.28
N LEU A 87 -1.60 -2.45 0.61
CA LEU A 87 -2.29 -1.19 0.81
C LEU A 87 -1.91 -0.66 2.19
N THR A 88 -1.56 0.63 2.25
CA THR A 88 -1.28 1.32 3.51
C THR A 88 -2.00 2.67 3.48
N PRO A 89 -2.59 3.11 4.61
CA PRO A 89 -3.25 4.42 4.69
C PRO A 89 -2.25 5.59 4.65
N LEU A 90 -0.97 5.33 4.94
CA LEU A 90 0.05 6.36 5.10
C LEU A 90 0.99 6.41 3.88
N ASN A 91 1.01 7.55 3.18
CA ASN A 91 1.88 7.77 2.03
C ASN A 91 3.37 7.59 2.33
N GLU A 92 3.81 7.88 3.55
CA GLU A 92 5.21 7.66 3.97
C GLU A 92 5.62 6.18 3.83
N TYR A 93 4.72 5.25 4.17
CA TYR A 93 4.98 3.83 4.05
C TYR A 93 4.84 3.33 2.61
N VAL A 94 4.02 3.98 1.78
CA VAL A 94 3.90 3.65 0.34
C VAL A 94 5.27 3.69 -0.32
N GLU A 95 6.04 4.75 -0.08
CA GLU A 95 7.35 4.91 -0.71
C GLU A 95 8.36 3.86 -0.21
N LYS A 96 8.36 3.57 1.10
CA LYS A 96 9.22 2.53 1.70
C LYS A 96 8.91 1.15 1.12
N ILE A 97 7.63 0.76 1.08
CA ILE A 97 7.18 -0.52 0.53
C ILE A 97 7.51 -0.62 -0.96
N ASN A 98 7.21 0.42 -1.75
CA ASN A 98 7.51 0.40 -3.18
C ASN A 98 9.00 0.24 -3.47
N ARG A 99 9.88 0.91 -2.70
CA ARG A 99 11.33 0.72 -2.83
C ARG A 99 11.78 -0.69 -2.49
N GLU A 100 11.23 -1.29 -1.43
CA GLU A 100 11.56 -2.66 -1.04
C GLU A 100 11.08 -3.68 -2.08
N VAL A 101 9.88 -3.51 -2.66
CA VAL A 101 9.42 -4.37 -3.76
C VAL A 101 10.32 -4.20 -4.98
N LEU A 102 10.65 -2.97 -5.36
CA LEU A 102 11.51 -2.68 -6.52
C LEU A 102 12.93 -3.22 -6.35
N SER A 103 13.51 -3.16 -5.14
CA SER A 103 14.87 -3.65 -4.88
C SER A 103 15.00 -5.17 -5.02
N ARG A 104 13.88 -5.89 -4.89
CA ARG A 104 13.82 -7.35 -5.04
C ARG A 104 13.61 -7.81 -6.48
N LEU A 105 13.16 -6.94 -7.39
CA LEU A 105 12.96 -7.31 -8.78
C LEU A 105 14.32 -7.48 -9.50
N PRO A 106 14.48 -8.51 -10.34
CA PRO A 106 15.68 -8.65 -11.14
C PRO A 106 15.75 -7.58 -12.24
N GLY A 107 16.97 -7.15 -12.56
CA GLY A 107 17.24 -6.20 -13.64
C GLY A 107 17.74 -4.85 -13.14
N ASN A 108 17.87 -3.90 -14.07
CA ASN A 108 18.45 -2.58 -13.79
C ASN A 108 17.34 -1.58 -13.45
N THR A 109 17.48 -0.93 -12.29
CA THR A 109 16.63 0.21 -11.93
C THR A 109 16.85 1.37 -12.90
N LYS A 110 15.76 1.95 -13.40
CA LYS A 110 15.78 3.17 -14.21
C LYS A 110 15.15 4.30 -13.42
N ILE A 111 15.86 5.42 -13.34
CA ILE A 111 15.32 6.65 -12.78
C ILE A 111 14.76 7.47 -13.94
N TYR A 112 13.45 7.63 -13.95
CA TYR A 112 12.77 8.53 -14.86
C TYR A 112 12.66 9.89 -14.18
N LYS A 113 13.32 10.89 -14.73
CA LYS A 113 13.15 12.27 -14.27
C LYS A 113 11.83 12.80 -14.80
N ARG A 114 11.05 13.43 -13.92
CA ARG A 114 9.84 14.14 -14.31
C ARG A 114 10.22 15.26 -15.28
N CYS A 115 9.46 15.40 -16.36
CA CYS A 115 9.65 16.48 -17.32
C CYS A 115 8.79 17.67 -16.88
N ASP A 116 9.32 18.48 -15.96
CA ASP A 116 8.64 19.66 -15.40
C ASP A 116 8.90 20.92 -16.22
N SER A 117 9.23 20.76 -17.51
CA SER A 117 9.48 21.86 -18.41
C SER A 117 8.76 21.65 -19.74
N ILE A 118 8.26 22.76 -20.30
CA ILE A 118 7.74 22.78 -21.66
C ILE A 118 8.92 22.66 -22.61
N CYS A 119 8.83 21.76 -23.58
CA CYS A 119 9.81 21.71 -24.67
C CYS A 119 9.79 23.05 -25.41
N LYS A 120 10.92 23.77 -25.44
CA LYS A 120 11.05 25.06 -26.15
C LYS A 120 10.74 24.97 -27.66
N GLY A 121 10.74 23.76 -28.23
CA GLY A 121 10.31 23.51 -29.61
C GLY A 121 8.78 23.43 -29.81
N SER A 122 8.01 23.29 -28.73
CA SER A 122 6.54 23.35 -28.72
C SER A 122 6.00 24.68 -28.16
N ALA A 123 6.86 25.47 -27.51
CA ALA A 123 6.51 26.81 -27.06
C ALA A 123 6.43 27.72 -28.28
N THR A 124 5.23 28.19 -28.60
CA THR A 124 5.03 29.12 -29.73
C THR A 124 5.39 30.55 -29.33
N SER A 125 5.48 30.83 -28.03
CA SER A 125 5.89 32.13 -27.50
C SER A 125 6.47 32.03 -26.09
N ALA A 126 7.20 33.07 -25.65
CA ALA A 126 7.69 33.21 -24.28
C ALA A 126 6.56 33.30 -23.22
N ALA A 127 5.29 33.42 -23.64
CA ALA A 127 4.13 33.41 -22.74
C ALA A 127 3.78 31.99 -22.25
N ASP A 128 4.20 30.94 -22.97
CA ASP A 128 3.89 29.55 -22.58
C ASP A 128 4.66 29.14 -21.30
N GLU A 129 5.88 29.65 -21.07
CA GLU A 129 6.62 29.47 -19.81
C GLU A 129 5.95 30.20 -18.62
N THR A 130 5.22 31.29 -18.88
CA THR A 130 4.49 32.06 -17.86
C THR A 130 3.13 31.43 -17.52
N LEU A 131 2.47 30.80 -18.49
CA LEU A 131 1.17 30.14 -18.32
C LEU A 131 1.27 28.80 -17.58
N TYR A 132 2.42 28.12 -17.68
CA TYR A 132 2.64 26.82 -17.04
C TYR A 132 3.97 26.82 -16.24
N PRO A 133 4.02 27.55 -15.11
CA PRO A 133 5.20 27.58 -14.26
C PRO A 133 5.49 26.20 -13.67
N SER A 134 6.75 25.97 -13.31
CA SER A 134 7.23 24.67 -12.78
C SER A 134 6.45 24.22 -11.55
N GLU A 135 6.00 25.17 -10.73
CA GLU A 135 5.18 24.99 -9.54
C GLU A 135 3.80 24.44 -9.91
N TYR A 136 3.18 24.96 -10.97
CA TYR A 136 1.92 24.44 -11.51
C TYR A 136 2.11 23.04 -12.09
N LEU A 137 3.14 22.85 -12.92
CA LEU A 137 3.45 21.55 -13.50
C LEU A 137 3.68 20.49 -12.42
N ASN A 138 4.36 20.85 -11.33
CA ASN A 138 4.63 20.00 -10.18
C ASN A 138 3.38 19.53 -9.43
N THR A 139 2.29 20.31 -9.51
CA THR A 139 0.99 19.92 -8.92
C THR A 139 0.20 18.92 -9.76
N LEU A 140 0.51 18.77 -11.05
CA LEU A 140 -0.22 17.89 -11.94
C LEU A 140 0.06 16.43 -11.56
N LYS A 141 -0.96 15.70 -11.12
CA LYS A 141 -0.89 14.27 -10.84
C LYS A 141 -1.60 13.53 -11.95
N PHE A 142 -0.83 13.02 -12.91
CA PHE A 142 -1.37 12.19 -13.98
C PHE A 142 -1.36 10.73 -13.56
N SER A 143 -2.53 10.08 -13.53
CA SER A 143 -2.57 8.62 -13.36
C SER A 143 -2.20 7.96 -14.68
N GLY A 144 -1.00 7.39 -14.74
CA GLY A 144 -0.58 6.47 -15.79
C GLY A 144 -0.49 7.08 -17.18
N ASN A 145 0.74 7.33 -17.64
CA ASN A 145 1.14 7.06 -19.02
C ASN A 145 2.66 6.93 -19.07
N ALA A 146 3.12 5.68 -19.14
CA ALA A 146 4.40 5.38 -19.76
C ALA A 146 4.15 5.22 -21.26
N LYS A 147 4.76 6.06 -22.09
CA LYS A 147 5.29 5.74 -23.45
C LYS A 147 5.62 7.00 -24.25
N PRO A 148 6.49 6.89 -25.26
CA PRO A 148 7.67 6.03 -25.45
C PRO A 148 8.99 6.76 -25.16
#